data_AF-A0A3B8VPJ7-F1
#
_entry.id   AF-A0A3B8VPJ7-F1
#
_cell.length_a   1.000
_cell.length_b   1.000
_cell.length_c   1.000
_cell.angle_alpha   90.00
_cell.angle_beta   90.00
_cell.angle_gamma   90.00
#
_symmetry.space_group_name_H-M   'P 1'
#
loop_
_entity.id
_entity.type
_entity.pdbx_description
1 polymer ?
#
loop_
_entity_poly.entity_id
_entity_poly.type
_entity_poly.pdbx_seq_one_letter_code
_entity_poly.pdbx_strand_id
1 'polypeptide(L)'
;MPESTDQFPVTWDDPSDALRHWEFDPMHAPDVITPLGFELLDEQFLKGFGLGTDVRLVNHYMFMHVELDATPPPRSFEDMLKGLAAAWPQWQNRILPEVERYIQRYRTTDFDAMS
;
A
#
# COMPACT_ATOMS: atom_id res chain seq x y z
N MET A 1 -37.84 11.39 20.41
CA MET A 1 -37.07 10.98 19.21
C MET A 1 -36.03 9.98 19.70
N PRO A 2 -36.01 8.72 19.26
CA PRO A 2 -34.92 7.84 19.64
C PRO A 2 -33.65 8.35 18.93
N GLU A 3 -32.60 8.61 19.71
CA GLU A 3 -31.28 8.97 19.20
C GLU A 3 -30.75 7.79 18.38
N SER A 4 -30.61 8.02 17.08
CA SER A 4 -29.94 7.12 16.15
C SER A 4 -28.42 7.30 16.34
N THR A 5 -27.83 6.70 17.37
CA THR A 5 -26.37 6.77 17.56
C THR A 5 -25.59 5.66 16.85
N ASP A 6 -26.22 4.55 16.46
CA ASP A 6 -25.54 3.40 15.84
C ASP A 6 -26.21 2.93 14.54
N GLN A 7 -26.34 3.79 13.53
CA GLN A 7 -26.81 3.32 12.21
C GLN A 7 -25.74 2.59 11.39
N PHE A 8 -24.47 2.66 11.79
CA PHE A 8 -23.35 2.01 11.08
C PHE A 8 -22.28 1.55 12.09
N PRO A 9 -22.44 0.39 12.75
CA PRO A 9 -21.40 -0.15 13.60
C PRO A 9 -20.14 -0.39 12.76
N VAL A 10 -19.06 0.34 13.05
CA VAL A 10 -17.76 0.11 12.41
C VAL A 10 -17.09 -1.05 13.14
N THR A 11 -16.97 -2.19 12.46
CA THR A 11 -16.21 -3.35 12.94
C THR A 11 -14.83 -3.34 12.31
N TRP A 12 -13.80 -3.35 13.14
CA TRP A 12 -12.41 -3.52 12.71
C TRP A 12 -11.99 -4.98 12.90
N ASP A 13 -11.35 -5.57 11.89
CA ASP A 13 -10.81 -6.93 11.99
C ASP A 13 -9.73 -7.03 13.07
N ASP A 14 -8.88 -6.00 13.16
CA ASP A 14 -7.98 -5.76 14.29
C ASP A 14 -8.42 -4.49 15.05
N PRO A 15 -8.86 -4.60 16.32
CA PRO A 15 -9.23 -3.44 17.13
C PRO A 15 -8.15 -2.38 17.26
N SER A 16 -6.86 -2.71 17.09
CA SER A 16 -5.76 -1.75 17.16
C SER A 16 -5.75 -0.76 16.00
N ASP A 17 -6.33 -1.11 14.85
CA ASP A 17 -6.42 -0.23 13.68
C ASP A 17 -7.28 1.01 13.95
N ALA A 18 -8.25 0.89 14.87
CA ALA A 18 -9.09 2.00 15.29
C ALA A 18 -8.30 3.13 15.99
N LEU A 19 -7.10 2.82 16.49
CA LEU A 19 -6.22 3.76 17.19
C LEU A 19 -5.19 4.42 16.26
N ARG A 20 -5.15 4.02 14.99
CA ARG A 20 -4.17 4.52 14.02
C ARG A 20 -4.68 5.75 13.27
N HIS A 21 -3.74 6.55 12.79
CA HIS A 21 -4.05 7.60 11.84
C HIS A 21 -4.08 7.02 10.43
N TRP A 22 -5.21 7.19 9.73
CA TRP A 22 -5.42 6.77 8.35
C TRP A 22 -5.58 8.01 7.48
N GLU A 23 -4.80 8.08 6.41
CA GLU A 23 -4.82 9.21 5.48
C GLU A 23 -5.23 8.72 4.08
N PHE A 24 -6.10 9.49 3.42
CA PHE A 24 -6.35 9.29 1.99
C PHE A 24 -5.20 9.91 1.22
N ASP A 25 -4.60 9.16 0.28
CA ASP A 25 -3.48 9.63 -0.56
C ASP A 25 -3.93 10.01 -1.97
N PRO A 26 -4.38 11.26 -2.18
CA PRO A 26 -4.80 11.72 -3.48
C PRO A 26 -3.64 11.91 -4.46
N MET A 27 -2.37 11.85 -4.01
CA MET A 27 -1.22 12.05 -4.89
C MET A 27 -0.94 10.79 -5.71
N HIS A 28 -1.07 9.61 -5.10
CA HIS A 28 -0.82 8.33 -5.77
C HIS A 28 -2.10 7.56 -6.13
N ALA A 29 -3.20 7.76 -5.40
CA ALA A 29 -4.49 7.12 -5.66
C ALA A 29 -5.65 8.15 -5.61
N PRO A 30 -5.68 9.12 -6.55
CA PRO A 30 -6.72 10.16 -6.58
C PRO A 30 -8.13 9.63 -6.85
N ASP A 31 -8.24 8.53 -7.59
CA ASP A 31 -9.48 7.95 -8.06
C ASP A 31 -9.82 6.65 -7.30
N VAL A 32 -11.08 6.22 -7.42
CA VAL A 32 -11.53 4.94 -6.86
C VAL A 32 -10.80 3.77 -7.52
N ILE A 33 -10.42 2.77 -6.72
CA ILE A 33 -9.73 1.56 -7.15
C ILE A 33 -10.67 0.35 -7.08
N THR A 34 -10.57 -0.55 -8.06
CA THR A 34 -11.30 -1.82 -8.01
C THR A 34 -10.73 -2.73 -6.93
N PRO A 35 -11.52 -3.66 -6.36
CA PRO A 35 -10.99 -4.62 -5.38
C PRO A 35 -9.77 -5.40 -5.89
N LEU A 36 -9.79 -5.84 -7.15
CA LEU A 36 -8.64 -6.49 -7.79
C LEU A 36 -7.44 -5.55 -7.89
N GLY A 37 -7.66 -4.29 -8.28
CA GLY A 37 -6.57 -3.30 -8.34
C GLY A 37 -5.93 -3.07 -6.97
N PHE A 38 -6.74 -3.04 -5.90
CA PHE A 38 -6.26 -2.92 -4.54
C PHE A 38 -5.42 -4.13 -4.10
N GLU A 39 -5.88 -5.36 -4.34
CA GLU A 39 -5.12 -6.58 -4.00
C GLU A 39 -3.75 -6.61 -4.71
N LEU A 40 -3.70 -6.19 -5.98
CA LEU A 40 -2.44 -6.10 -6.72
C LEU A 40 -1.49 -5.07 -6.14
N LEU A 41 -2.00 -3.92 -5.70
CA LEU A 41 -1.22 -2.84 -5.12
C LEU A 41 -0.73 -3.17 -3.70
N ASP A 42 -1.60 -3.66 -2.82
CA ASP A 42 -1.27 -3.98 -1.43
C ASP A 42 -0.26 -5.14 -1.34
N GLU A 43 -0.62 -6.32 -1.87
CA GLU A 43 0.17 -7.54 -1.71
C GLU A 43 1.46 -7.51 -2.53
N GLN A 44 1.38 -7.12 -3.80
CA GLN A 44 2.53 -7.29 -4.70
C GLN A 44 3.47 -6.09 -4.70
N PHE A 45 2.93 -4.89 -4.50
CA PHE A 45 3.73 -3.68 -4.51
C PHE A 45 4.08 -3.25 -3.08
N LEU A 46 3.12 -2.82 -2.26
CA LEU A 46 3.44 -2.20 -0.97
C LEU A 46 4.12 -3.17 0.01
N LYS A 47 3.54 -4.35 0.21
CA LYS A 47 4.13 -5.41 1.06
C LYS A 47 5.43 -5.97 0.46
N GLY A 48 5.49 -6.13 -0.87
CA GLY A 48 6.67 -6.63 -1.57
C GLY A 48 7.92 -5.76 -1.40
N PHE A 49 7.75 -4.43 -1.36
CA PHE A 49 8.84 -3.48 -1.11
C PHE A 49 9.18 -3.31 0.37
N GLY A 50 8.32 -3.78 1.28
CA GLY A 50 8.56 -3.70 2.73
C GLY A 50 8.55 -2.28 3.28
N LEU A 51 7.69 -1.42 2.74
CA LEU A 51 7.64 0.02 3.06
C LEU A 51 7.03 0.34 4.44
N GLY A 52 6.68 -0.66 5.25
CA GLY A 52 6.01 -0.44 6.55
C GLY A 52 4.70 0.34 6.41
N THR A 53 4.04 0.22 5.26
CA THR A 53 2.81 0.92 4.92
C THR A 53 1.67 -0.08 4.99
N ASP A 54 0.70 0.18 5.85
CA ASP A 54 -0.56 -0.56 5.90
C ASP A 54 -1.61 0.18 5.08
N VAL A 55 -2.45 -0.56 4.35
CA VAL A 55 -3.51 0.02 3.52
C VAL A 55 -4.87 -0.60 3.79
N ARG A 56 -5.92 0.21 3.61
CA ARG A 56 -7.32 -0.18 3.79
C ARG A 56 -8.15 0.34 2.63
N LEU A 57 -9.00 -0.53 2.07
CA LEU A 57 -9.96 -0.16 1.04
C LEU A 57 -11.31 0.16 1.69
N VAL A 58 -11.77 1.41 1.57
CA VAL A 58 -13.07 1.85 2.11
C VAL A 58 -13.86 2.53 1.00
N ASN A 59 -15.03 1.98 0.65
CA ASN A 59 -15.87 2.50 -0.44
C ASN A 59 -15.11 2.71 -1.76
N HIS A 60 -14.17 1.82 -2.10
CA HIS A 60 -13.26 1.91 -3.25
C HIS A 60 -12.19 3.00 -3.18
N TYR A 61 -12.04 3.71 -2.05
CA TYR A 61 -10.92 4.60 -1.79
C TYR A 61 -9.86 3.91 -0.94
N MET A 62 -8.59 4.14 -1.28
CA MET A 62 -7.47 3.59 -0.53
C MET A 62 -7.02 4.57 0.55
N PHE A 63 -7.05 4.13 1.80
CA PHE A 63 -6.48 4.82 2.93
C PHE A 63 -5.19 4.14 3.34
N MET A 64 -4.19 4.94 3.70
CA MET A 64 -2.87 4.46 4.10
C MET A 64 -2.58 4.85 5.54
N HIS A 65 -1.94 3.93 6.24
CA HIS A 65 -1.23 4.19 7.47
C HIS A 65 0.25 4.01 7.19
N VAL A 66 1.00 5.09 7.30
CA VAL A 66 2.46 5.05 7.25
C VAL A 66 2.95 5.23 8.67
N GLU A 67 3.62 4.22 9.21
CA GLU A 67 4.45 4.45 10.40
C GLU A 67 5.57 5.39 9.97
N LEU A 68 5.40 6.68 10.27
CA LEU A 68 6.48 7.64 10.16
C LEU A 68 7.51 7.26 11.21
N ASP A 69 8.52 6.51 10.79
CA ASP A 69 9.68 6.25 11.61
C ASP A 69 10.22 7.60 12.12
N ALA A 70 10.54 7.68 13.42
CA ALA A 70 11.04 8.90 14.05
C ALA A 70 12.43 9.31 13.52
N THR A 71 12.93 8.58 12.52
CA THR A 71 14.10 8.92 11.74
C THR A 71 13.95 10.34 11.20
N PRO A 72 14.87 11.26 11.58
CA PRO A 72 14.78 12.64 11.14
C PRO A 72 14.83 12.71 9.61
N PRO A 73 14.09 13.66 9.00
CA PRO A 73 14.11 13.81 7.56
C PRO A 73 15.56 13.99 7.08
N PRO A 74 15.91 13.48 5.88
CA PRO A 74 17.25 13.65 5.34
C PRO A 74 17.60 15.13 5.34
N ARG A 75 18.77 15.46 5.90
CA ARG A 75 19.21 16.86 6.12
C ARG A 75 19.52 17.58 4.81
N SER A 76 19.69 16.82 3.72
CA SER A 76 19.95 17.30 2.38
C SER A 76 19.49 16.29 1.32
N PHE A 77 19.37 16.74 0.07
CA PHE A 77 19.12 15.85 -1.06
C PHE A 77 20.23 14.80 -1.25
N GLU A 78 21.49 15.15 -0.96
CA GLU A 78 22.60 14.20 -1.03
C GLU A 78 22.49 13.10 0.03
N ASP A 79 22.04 13.44 1.24
CA ASP A 79 21.78 12.46 2.30
C ASP A 79 20.62 11.53 1.94
N MET A 80 19.58 12.07 1.31
CA MET A 80 18.48 11.27 0.76
C MET A 80 19.00 10.27 -0.29
N LEU A 81 19.82 10.72 -1.24
CA LEU A 81 20.41 9.85 -2.27
C LEU A 81 21.31 8.76 -1.68
N LYS A 82 22.08 9.06 -0.62
CA LYS A 82 22.89 8.05 0.10
C LYS A 82 22.00 6.97 0.74
N GLY A 83 20.87 7.38 1.33
CA GLY A 83 19.86 6.45 1.85
C GLY A 83 19.28 5.55 0.76
N LEU A 84 18.91 6.13 -0.38
CA LEU A 84 18.42 5.36 -1.53
C LEU A 84 19.47 4.40 -2.11
N ALA A 85 20.73 4.84 -2.17
CA ALA A 85 21.84 3.99 -2.62
C ALA A 85 22.02 2.77 -1.70
N ALA A 86 21.79 2.92 -0.39
CA ALA A 86 21.83 1.79 0.55
C ALA A 86 20.69 0.78 0.33
N ALA A 87 19.53 1.23 -0.19
CA ALA A 87 18.42 0.36 -0.56
C ALA A 87 18.63 -0.35 -1.92
N TRP A 88 19.57 0.11 -2.74
CA TRP A 88 19.80 -0.41 -4.09
C TRP A 88 20.09 -1.92 -4.16
N PRO A 89 20.92 -2.53 -3.27
CA PRO A 89 21.13 -3.98 -3.30
C PRO A 89 19.84 -4.78 -3.00
N GLN A 90 18.97 -4.26 -2.13
CA GLN A 90 17.69 -4.90 -1.84
C GLN A 90 16.76 -4.83 -3.05
N TRP A 91 16.72 -3.68 -3.73
CA TRP A 91 16.00 -3.51 -4.99
C TRP A 91 16.49 -4.51 -6.04
N GLN A 92 17.79 -4.53 -6.33
CA GLN A 92 18.35 -5.37 -7.39
C GLN A 92 18.21 -6.87 -7.14
N ASN A 93 18.45 -7.32 -5.90
CA ASN A 93 18.58 -8.76 -5.63
C ASN A 93 17.28 -9.42 -5.17
N ARG A 94 16.30 -8.64 -4.69
CA ARG A 94 15.06 -9.18 -4.13
C ARG A 94 13.82 -8.67 -4.85
N ILE A 95 13.71 -7.36 -5.04
CA ILE A 95 12.45 -6.77 -5.53
C ILE A 95 12.35 -6.85 -7.05
N LEU A 96 13.40 -6.47 -7.78
CA LEU A 96 13.39 -6.46 -9.25
C LEU A 96 13.10 -7.85 -9.87
N PRO A 97 13.71 -8.96 -9.43
CA PRO A 97 13.39 -10.28 -9.98
C PRO A 97 11.93 -10.68 -9.78
N GLU A 98 11.33 -10.26 -8.66
CA GLU A 98 9.93 -10.55 -8.34
C GLU A 98 8.97 -9.74 -9.22
N VAL A 99 9.28 -8.46 -9.45
CA VAL A 99 8.56 -7.60 -10.40
C VAL A 99 8.62 -8.20 -11.81
N GLU A 100 9.80 -8.63 -12.27
CA GLU A 100 9.95 -9.28 -13.57
C GLU A 100 9.13 -10.58 -13.67
N ARG A 101 9.12 -11.40 -12.61
CA ARG A 101 8.30 -12.61 -12.51
C ARG A 101 6.82 -12.30 -12.65
N TYR A 102 6.32 -11.26 -11.98
CA TYR A 102 4.92 -10.83 -12.09
C TYR A 102 4.60 -10.32 -13.48
N ILE A 103 5.43 -9.43 -14.05
CA ILE A 103 5.26 -8.93 -15.41
C ILE A 103 5.16 -10.10 -16.39
N GLN A 104 6.05 -11.09 -16.27
CA GLN A 104 6.02 -12.25 -17.14
C GLN A 104 4.75 -13.07 -16.96
N ARG A 105 4.32 -13.32 -15.70
CA ARG A 105 3.06 -14.01 -15.41
C ARG A 105 1.87 -13.31 -16.09
N TYR A 106 1.73 -12.00 -15.91
CA TYR A 106 0.61 -11.25 -16.51
C TYR A 106 0.67 -11.27 -18.04
N ARG A 107 1.86 -11.20 -18.65
CA ARG A 107 2.00 -11.25 -20.11
C ARG A 107 1.64 -12.60 -20.73
N THR A 108 1.83 -13.70 -19.99
CA THR A 108 1.60 -15.06 -20.50
C THR A 108 0.31 -15.69 -20.00
N THR A 109 -0.42 -15.04 -19.11
CA THR A 109 -1.71 -15.54 -18.62
C THR A 109 -2.79 -15.20 -19.64
N ASP A 110 -3.49 -16.22 -20.10
CA ASP A 110 -4.71 -16.07 -20.91
C ASP A 110 -5.88 -15.77 -19.96
N PHE A 111 -6.16 -14.48 -19.76
CA PHE A 111 -7.25 -14.04 -18.89
C PHE A 111 -8.63 -14.34 -19.46
N ASP A 112 -8.75 -14.41 -20.80
CA ASP A 112 -10.03 -14.70 -21.45
C ASP A 112 -10.46 -16.15 -21.19
N ALA A 113 -9.50 -17.08 -21.14
CA ALA A 113 -9.75 -18.48 -20.77
C ALA A 113 -10.13 -18.70 -19.29
N MET A 114 -10.03 -17.67 -18.44
CA MET A 114 -10.39 -17.73 -17.02
C MET A 114 -11.80 -17.19 -16.72
N SER A 115 -12.56 -16.79 -17.76
CA SER A 115 -13.92 -16.25 -17.67
C SER A 115 -15.03 -17.29 -17.89
#